data_AF-A0A6G1GIK2-F1
#
_entry.id   AF-A0A6G1GIK2-F1
#
_cell.length_a   1.000
_cell.length_b   1.000
_cell.length_c   1.000
_cell.angle_alpha   90.00
_cell.angle_beta   90.00
_cell.angle_gamma   90.00
#
_symmetry.space_group_name_H-M   'P 1'
#
loop_
_entity.id
_entity.type
_entity.pdbx_description
1 polymer ?
#
loop_
_entity_poly.entity_id
_entity_poly.type
_entity_poly.pdbx_seq_one_letter_code
_entity_poly.pdbx_strand_id
1 'polypeptide(L)'
;MLSIKPSTRSWMEPGNFNSSLSAMIWVVQLLVFYDSAVKEQQGCGETLKLVKAYCDQYLQQTVETPMGEILRWRLLLFKVSGATVGTHEASWDESEEVLTYGDTELRMDHIPSLLASEYRGCCQLLYDDLMLGLTSLRRMSPRFLKDGVNVDTVSWNFVQHRDNATILDGTERALIKAIERSEQLCRIFLVENSQSPGGLAWRESAMASYEATVQEFLKRLSVLIHISGGQPVRESE
;
A
#
# COMPACT_ATOMS: atom_id res chain seq x y z
N MET A 1 -2.34 25.86 -16.90
CA MET A 1 -1.83 26.46 -15.65
C MET A 1 -1.60 25.31 -14.67
N LEU A 2 -0.36 25.00 -14.29
CA LEU A 2 -0.03 23.79 -13.50
C LEU A 2 -0.58 23.83 -12.07
N SER A 3 -1.02 25.00 -11.60
CA SER A 3 -1.60 25.22 -10.26
C SER A 3 -3.11 24.96 -10.18
N ILE A 4 -3.76 24.59 -11.28
CA ILE A 4 -5.22 24.37 -11.34
C ILE A 4 -5.50 22.89 -11.61
N LYS A 5 -6.34 22.28 -10.77
CA LYS A 5 -6.83 20.91 -10.96
C LYS A 5 -7.64 20.85 -12.28
N PRO A 6 -7.26 20.03 -13.29
CA PRO A 6 -7.96 20.00 -14.58
C PRO A 6 -9.42 19.57 -14.49
N SER A 7 -9.74 18.69 -13.54
CA SER A 7 -11.08 18.13 -13.32
C SER A 7 -12.05 19.11 -12.68
N THR A 8 -11.59 19.87 -11.68
CA THR A 8 -12.46 20.74 -10.86
C THR A 8 -12.33 22.22 -11.15
N ARG A 9 -11.32 22.63 -11.94
CA ARG A 9 -10.92 24.03 -12.16
C ARG A 9 -10.61 24.82 -10.88
N SER A 10 -10.42 24.13 -9.76
CA SER A 10 -10.01 24.74 -8.49
C SER A 10 -8.49 24.75 -8.35
N TRP A 11 -7.98 25.58 -7.44
CA TRP A 11 -6.56 25.61 -7.09
C TRP A 11 -6.12 24.25 -6.51
N MET A 12 -4.90 23.82 -6.86
CA MET A 12 -4.27 22.67 -6.22
C MET A 12 -3.95 22.98 -4.77
N GLU A 13 -4.05 21.96 -3.90
CA GLU A 13 -3.55 22.08 -2.54
C GLU A 13 -2.03 22.31 -2.55
N PRO A 14 -1.50 23.05 -1.56
CA PRO A 14 -0.08 23.41 -1.52
C PRO A 14 0.87 22.21 -1.68
N GLY A 15 0.59 21.09 -0.99
CA GLY A 15 1.39 19.87 -1.11
C GLY A 15 1.37 19.25 -2.52
N ASN A 16 0.21 19.20 -3.16
CA ASN A 16 0.05 18.66 -4.51
C ASN A 16 0.75 19.52 -5.57
N PHE A 17 0.67 20.85 -5.43
CA PHE A 17 1.38 21.76 -6.32
C PHE A 17 2.90 21.71 -6.09
N ASN A 18 3.35 21.55 -4.83
CA ASN A 18 4.76 21.36 -4.49
C ASN A 18 5.38 20.13 -5.15
N SER A 19 4.63 19.02 -5.25
CA SER A 19 5.06 17.83 -6.01
C SER A 19 5.29 18.15 -7.50
N SER A 20 4.40 18.94 -8.11
CA SER A 20 4.54 19.35 -9.51
C SER A 20 5.77 20.24 -9.74
N LEU A 21 6.02 21.19 -8.83
CA LEU A 21 7.22 22.03 -8.90
C LEU A 21 8.51 21.21 -8.69
N SER A 22 8.47 20.22 -7.80
CA SER A 22 9.61 19.31 -7.55
C SER A 22 9.97 18.51 -8.79
N ALA A 23 8.96 17.99 -9.52
CA ALA A 23 9.18 17.31 -10.79
C ALA A 23 9.83 18.25 -11.83
N MET A 24 9.37 19.50 -11.93
CA MET A 24 9.94 20.48 -12.85
C MET A 24 11.39 20.82 -12.52
N ILE A 25 11.72 21.00 -11.24
CA ILE A 25 13.10 21.22 -10.77
C ILE A 25 13.99 20.05 -11.16
N TRP A 26 13.52 18.81 -10.96
CA TRP A 26 14.29 17.62 -11.30
C TRP A 26 14.57 17.51 -12.80
N VAL A 27 13.58 17.79 -13.65
CA VAL A 27 13.77 17.84 -15.12
C VAL A 27 14.84 18.87 -15.50
N VAL A 28 14.81 20.06 -14.90
CA VAL A 28 15.80 21.10 -15.20
C VAL A 28 17.20 20.71 -14.72
N GLN A 29 17.32 20.08 -13.55
CA GLN A 29 18.59 19.54 -13.06
C GLN A 29 19.17 18.50 -14.02
N LEU A 30 18.34 17.62 -14.58
CA LEU A 30 18.77 16.66 -15.61
C LEU A 30 19.22 17.35 -16.89
N LEU A 31 18.50 18.36 -17.36
CA LEU A 31 18.88 19.10 -18.57
C LEU A 31 20.23 19.82 -18.39
N VAL A 32 20.45 20.45 -17.24
CA VAL A 32 21.73 21.10 -16.89
C VAL A 32 22.87 20.10 -16.86
N PHE A 33 22.64 18.93 -16.24
CA PHE A 33 23.65 17.86 -16.19
C PHE A 33 23.96 17.33 -17.59
N TYR A 34 22.93 17.05 -18.39
CA TYR A 34 23.08 16.55 -19.76
C TYR A 34 23.86 17.53 -20.65
N ASP A 35 23.49 18.82 -20.67
CA ASP A 35 24.21 19.85 -21.43
C ASP A 35 25.68 19.95 -21.00
N SER A 36 25.93 19.90 -19.69
CA SER A 36 27.29 19.95 -19.13
C SER A 36 28.13 18.75 -19.57
N ALA A 37 27.56 17.55 -19.53
CA ALA A 37 28.23 16.31 -19.95
C ALA A 37 28.52 16.30 -21.47
N VAL A 38 27.59 16.78 -22.29
CA VAL A 38 27.79 16.91 -23.74
C VAL A 38 28.92 17.90 -24.05
N LYS A 39 28.97 19.03 -23.34
CA LYS A 39 30.03 20.03 -23.50
C LYS A 39 31.40 19.52 -23.08
N GLU A 40 31.47 18.68 -22.04
CA GLU A 40 32.71 18.01 -21.66
C GLU A 40 33.20 17.05 -22.76
N GLN A 41 32.31 16.26 -23.36
CA GLN A 41 32.65 15.41 -24.50
C GLN A 41 33.18 16.20 -25.71
N GLN A 42 32.74 17.46 -25.85
CA GLN A 42 33.20 18.38 -26.89
C GLN A 42 34.47 19.16 -26.51
N GLY A 43 35.03 18.93 -25.31
CA GLY A 43 36.22 19.63 -24.82
C GLY A 43 35.97 21.07 -24.38
N CYS A 44 34.72 21.47 -24.13
CA CYS A 44 34.32 22.83 -23.76
C CYS A 44 34.33 23.11 -22.25
N GLY A 45 34.92 22.22 -21.44
CA GLY A 45 35.05 22.39 -19.99
C GLY A 45 34.72 21.12 -19.22
N GLU A 46 35.01 21.12 -17.91
CA GLU A 46 34.69 20.00 -17.03
C GLU A 46 33.22 20.06 -16.60
N THR A 47 32.52 18.93 -16.61
CA THR A 47 31.08 18.84 -16.31
C THR A 47 30.73 19.50 -14.97
N LEU A 48 31.50 19.21 -13.92
CA LEU A 48 31.21 19.72 -12.58
C LEU A 48 31.32 21.26 -12.49
N LYS A 49 32.27 21.86 -13.22
CA LYS A 49 32.44 23.32 -13.27
C LYS A 49 31.28 23.97 -14.01
N LEU A 50 30.84 23.38 -15.11
CA LEU A 50 29.71 23.85 -15.91
C LEU A 50 28.40 23.75 -15.12
N VAL A 51 28.14 22.61 -14.45
CA VAL A 51 26.97 22.44 -13.57
C VAL A 51 26.96 23.51 -12.48
N LYS A 52 28.10 23.74 -11.81
CA LYS A 52 28.19 24.76 -10.77
C LYS A 52 27.88 26.16 -11.31
N ALA A 53 28.44 26.52 -12.46
CA ALA A 53 28.16 27.80 -13.10
C ALA A 53 26.67 27.98 -13.43
N TYR A 54 26.04 26.94 -13.99
CA TYR A 54 24.60 26.96 -14.26
C TYR A 54 23.75 27.03 -13.00
N CYS A 55 24.13 26.30 -11.96
CA CYS A 55 23.45 26.37 -10.68
C CYS A 55 23.51 27.78 -10.11
N ASP A 56 24.70 28.39 -10.11
CA ASP A 56 24.93 29.73 -9.58
C ASP A 56 24.18 30.81 -10.38
N GLN A 57 24.11 30.65 -11.70
CA GLN A 57 23.45 31.63 -12.57
C GLN A 57 21.92 31.48 -12.61
N TYR A 58 21.39 30.26 -12.57
CA TYR A 58 19.99 30.00 -12.89
C TYR A 58 19.20 29.28 -11.79
N LEU A 59 19.83 28.40 -10.99
CA LEU A 59 19.16 27.56 -9.99
C LEU A 59 19.35 28.07 -8.55
N GLN A 60 19.30 29.38 -8.37
CA GLN A 60 19.32 30.01 -7.05
C GLN A 60 18.00 30.69 -6.74
N GLN A 61 17.52 30.54 -5.50
CA GLN A 61 16.30 31.17 -5.00
C GLN A 61 16.36 32.70 -4.96
N THR A 62 17.56 33.26 -4.93
CA THR A 62 17.83 34.70 -4.81
C THR A 62 17.87 35.40 -6.17
N VAL A 63 17.88 34.66 -7.27
CA VAL A 63 18.03 35.22 -8.61
C VAL A 63 16.65 35.39 -9.25
N GLU A 64 16.48 36.44 -10.06
CA GLU A 64 15.24 36.73 -10.81
C GLU A 64 15.19 35.93 -12.13
N THR A 65 15.28 34.60 -12.02
CA THR A 65 15.08 33.69 -13.15
C THR A 65 13.77 32.93 -12.99
N PRO A 66 13.18 32.35 -14.07
CA PRO A 66 12.03 31.46 -13.94
C PRO A 66 12.25 30.32 -12.93
N MET A 67 13.47 29.80 -12.87
CA MET A 67 13.83 28.78 -11.88
C MET A 67 13.96 29.32 -10.47
N GLY A 68 14.50 30.54 -10.30
CA GLY A 68 14.50 31.23 -9.01
C GLY A 68 13.09 31.41 -8.47
N GLU A 69 12.14 31.80 -9.32
CA GLU A 69 10.72 31.88 -8.95
C GLU A 69 10.14 30.52 -8.56
N ILE A 70 10.36 29.48 -9.37
CA ILE A 70 9.88 28.12 -9.06
C ILE A 70 10.44 27.64 -7.71
N LEU A 71 11.72 27.88 -7.42
CA LEU A 71 12.36 27.53 -6.16
C LEU A 71 11.78 28.32 -4.97
N ARG A 72 11.47 29.62 -5.15
CA ARG A 72 10.79 30.44 -4.14
C ARG A 72 9.37 29.94 -3.86
N TRP A 73 8.60 29.67 -4.91
CA TRP A 73 7.25 29.10 -4.79
C TRP A 73 7.27 27.76 -4.07
N ARG A 74 8.23 26.88 -4.38
CA ARG A 74 8.39 25.60 -3.68
C ARG A 74 8.60 25.78 -2.19
N LEU A 75 9.49 26.69 -1.78
CA LEU A 75 9.73 26.97 -0.36
C LEU A 75 8.50 27.54 0.34
N LEU A 76 7.82 28.48 -0.30
CA LEU A 76 6.59 29.07 0.24
C LEU A 76 5.52 28.01 0.44
N LEU A 77 5.28 27.16 -0.58
CA LEU A 77 4.30 26.09 -0.51
C LEU A 77 4.66 25.03 0.53
N PHE A 78 5.95 24.74 0.72
CA PHE A 78 6.40 23.85 1.78
C PHE A 78 6.06 24.43 3.17
N LYS A 79 6.35 25.72 3.38
CA LYS A 79 6.01 26.41 4.64
C LYS A 79 4.50 26.48 4.88
N VAL A 80 3.72 26.78 3.84
CA VAL A 80 2.26 26.84 3.92
C VAL A 80 1.69 25.44 4.18
N SER A 81 2.17 24.41 3.47
CA SER A 81 1.71 23.03 3.64
C SER A 81 1.97 22.48 5.04
N GLY A 82 3.03 22.89 5.71
CA GLY A 82 3.31 22.49 7.10
C GLY A 82 2.51 23.28 8.14
N ALA A 83 1.90 24.41 7.77
CA ALA A 83 1.12 25.26 8.67
C ALA A 83 -0.40 25.16 8.44
N THR A 84 -0.84 24.67 7.29
CA THR A 84 -2.24 24.33 7.03
C THR A 84 -2.56 22.99 7.67
N VAL A 85 -3.52 22.97 8.60
CA VAL A 85 -4.17 21.74 9.09
C VAL A 85 -4.66 20.98 7.87
N GLY A 86 -4.10 19.80 7.64
CA GLY A 86 -4.45 19.01 6.47
C GLY A 86 -5.92 18.62 6.53
N THR A 87 -6.61 18.57 5.40
CA THR A 87 -7.96 17.98 5.27
C THR A 87 -8.02 16.49 5.66
N HIS A 88 -6.88 15.89 6.00
CA HIS A 88 -6.68 14.49 6.35
C HIS A 88 -5.83 14.34 7.61
N GLU A 89 -5.91 15.30 8.53
CA GLU A 89 -5.26 15.18 9.84
C GLU A 89 -6.24 14.56 10.84
N ALA A 90 -5.75 13.60 11.63
CA ALA A 90 -6.52 13.04 12.72
C ALA A 90 -6.33 13.93 13.95
N SER A 91 -7.41 14.38 14.57
CA SER A 91 -7.38 15.24 15.76
C SER A 91 -7.96 14.51 16.96
N TRP A 92 -7.31 14.67 18.11
CA TRP A 92 -7.82 14.22 19.40
C TRP A 92 -8.71 15.30 20.03
N ASP A 93 -9.73 14.87 20.78
CA ASP A 93 -10.40 15.74 21.74
C ASP A 93 -9.48 16.08 22.92
N GLU A 94 -9.87 17.04 23.75
CA GLU A 94 -9.06 17.50 24.89
C GLU A 94 -8.79 16.38 25.93
N SER A 95 -9.66 15.37 25.98
CA SER A 95 -9.56 14.22 26.87
C SER A 95 -8.75 13.05 26.31
N GLU A 96 -8.30 13.10 25.05
CA GLU A 96 -7.66 11.99 24.34
C GLU A 96 -8.52 10.69 24.30
N GLU A 97 -9.85 10.84 24.38
CA GLU A 97 -10.81 9.73 24.34
C GLU A 97 -11.42 9.54 22.94
N VAL A 98 -11.40 10.57 22.09
CA VAL A 98 -12.03 10.58 20.77
C VAL A 98 -11.03 11.01 19.71
N LEU A 99 -10.75 10.11 18.77
CA LEU A 99 -9.98 10.40 17.57
C LEU A 99 -10.93 10.74 16.41
N THR A 100 -10.80 11.93 15.85
CA THR A 100 -11.58 12.38 14.69
C THR A 100 -10.72 12.41 13.44
N TYR A 101 -11.16 11.76 12.36
CA TYR A 101 -10.53 11.80 11.05
C TYR A 101 -11.59 12.02 9.96
N GLY A 102 -11.54 13.18 9.30
CA GLY A 102 -12.60 13.61 8.39
C GLY A 102 -13.95 13.69 9.12
N ASP A 103 -14.95 12.98 8.62
CA ASP A 103 -16.29 12.89 9.25
C ASP A 103 -16.45 11.65 10.15
N THR A 104 -15.35 10.96 10.49
CA THR A 104 -15.37 9.73 11.29
C THR A 104 -14.78 9.97 12.66
N GLU A 105 -15.54 9.66 13.70
CA GLU A 105 -15.10 9.67 15.09
C GLU A 105 -14.91 8.24 15.60
N LEU A 106 -13.77 7.98 16.23
CA LEU A 106 -13.46 6.72 16.90
C LEU A 106 -13.19 7.00 18.37
N ARG A 107 -14.05 6.47 19.24
CA ARG A 107 -13.85 6.53 20.68
C ARG A 107 -12.96 5.37 21.15
N MET A 108 -12.09 5.63 22.12
CA MET A 108 -11.16 4.63 22.65
C MET A 108 -11.87 3.43 23.30
N ASP A 109 -13.02 3.64 23.93
CA ASP A 109 -13.87 2.59 24.50
C ASP A 109 -14.54 1.68 23.44
N HIS A 110 -14.63 2.15 22.20
CA HIS A 110 -15.16 1.35 21.08
C HIS A 110 -14.10 0.41 20.47
N ILE A 111 -12.81 0.66 20.69
CA ILE A 111 -11.72 -0.14 20.08
C ILE A 111 -11.85 -1.64 20.39
N PRO A 112 -12.07 -2.08 21.65
CA PRO A 112 -12.22 -3.51 21.94
C PRO A 112 -13.40 -4.14 21.17
N SER A 113 -14.50 -3.39 21.02
CA SER A 113 -15.70 -3.86 20.33
C SER A 113 -15.48 -3.94 18.82
N LEU A 114 -14.76 -2.97 18.24
CA LEU A 114 -14.31 -2.98 16.84
C LEU A 114 -13.40 -4.18 16.56
N LEU A 115 -12.38 -4.40 17.40
CA LEU A 115 -11.48 -5.54 17.24
C LEU A 115 -12.24 -6.87 17.34
N ALA A 116 -13.18 -6.99 18.27
CA ALA A 116 -14.01 -8.18 18.41
C ALA A 116 -14.98 -8.37 17.22
N SER A 117 -15.51 -7.30 16.63
CA SER A 117 -16.35 -7.41 15.43
C SER A 117 -15.54 -7.83 14.22
N GLU A 118 -14.39 -7.20 13.98
CA GLU A 118 -13.52 -7.53 12.85
C GLU A 118 -12.95 -8.95 12.97
N TYR A 119 -12.56 -9.38 14.17
CA TYR A 119 -12.12 -10.75 14.39
C TYR A 119 -13.21 -11.78 14.05
N ARG A 120 -14.44 -11.55 14.54
CA ARG A 120 -15.58 -12.44 14.22
C ARG A 120 -15.88 -12.45 12.71
N GLY A 121 -15.87 -11.28 12.08
CA GLY A 121 -16.07 -11.15 10.63
C GLY A 121 -14.99 -11.89 9.83
N CYS A 122 -13.71 -11.73 10.19
CA CYS A 122 -12.61 -12.49 9.60
C CYS A 122 -12.78 -13.99 9.77
N CYS A 123 -13.18 -14.48 10.95
CA CYS A 123 -13.42 -15.90 11.17
C CYS A 123 -14.57 -16.45 10.32
N GLN A 124 -15.68 -15.70 10.22
CA GLN A 124 -16.81 -16.08 9.37
C GLN A 124 -16.39 -16.15 7.90
N LEU A 125 -15.81 -15.07 7.36
CA LEU A 125 -15.33 -15.04 5.97
C LEU A 125 -14.32 -16.16 5.69
N LEU A 126 -13.37 -16.40 6.60
CA LEU A 126 -12.37 -17.44 6.39
C LEU A 126 -12.98 -18.84 6.39
N TYR A 127 -13.76 -19.19 7.41
CA TYR A 127 -14.22 -20.56 7.61
C TYR A 127 -15.49 -20.90 6.86
N ASP A 128 -16.40 -19.95 6.71
CA ASP A 128 -17.70 -20.18 6.09
C ASP A 128 -17.61 -19.94 4.58
N ASP A 129 -16.91 -18.88 4.15
CA ASP A 129 -16.86 -18.50 2.72
C ASP A 129 -15.58 -18.99 2.01
N LEU A 130 -14.39 -18.59 2.46
CA LEU A 130 -13.12 -18.90 1.79
C LEU A 130 -12.73 -20.38 1.90
N MET A 131 -13.07 -21.04 3.02
CA MET A 131 -12.95 -22.48 3.17
C MET A 131 -14.17 -23.25 2.62
N LEU A 132 -15.08 -22.57 1.92
CA LEU A 132 -16.26 -23.16 1.27
C LEU A 132 -17.18 -23.93 2.25
N GLY A 133 -17.22 -23.50 3.51
CA GLY A 133 -17.96 -24.16 4.59
C GLY A 133 -17.48 -25.58 4.93
N LEU A 134 -16.30 -25.98 4.46
CA LEU A 134 -15.81 -27.34 4.59
C LEU A 134 -15.31 -27.60 6.02
N THR A 135 -16.01 -28.46 6.74
CA THR A 135 -15.60 -28.94 8.06
C THR A 135 -14.47 -29.97 8.00
N SER A 136 -14.23 -30.56 6.83
CA SER A 136 -13.16 -31.53 6.58
C SER A 136 -11.77 -30.88 6.49
N LEU A 137 -11.71 -29.57 6.26
CA LEU A 137 -10.46 -28.83 6.28
C LEU A 137 -10.05 -28.57 7.74
N ARG A 138 -8.82 -28.97 8.08
CA ARG A 138 -8.29 -28.76 9.42
C ARG A 138 -8.22 -27.27 9.71
N ARG A 139 -8.99 -26.80 10.70
CA ARG A 139 -8.84 -25.45 11.23
C ARG A 139 -7.43 -25.30 11.79
N MET A 140 -6.66 -24.40 11.19
CA MET A 140 -5.29 -24.14 11.61
C MET A 140 -5.31 -23.27 12.87
N SER A 141 -4.66 -23.74 13.93
CA SER A 141 -4.48 -22.93 15.14
C SER A 141 -3.09 -22.30 15.12
N PRO A 142 -2.97 -20.96 15.24
CA PRO A 142 -1.68 -20.26 15.21
C PRO A 142 -0.67 -20.80 16.23
N ARG A 143 -1.12 -21.35 17.36
CA ARG A 143 -0.26 -21.92 18.42
C ARG A 143 0.62 -23.09 17.97
N PHE A 144 0.28 -23.75 16.87
CA PHE A 144 1.06 -24.87 16.33
C PHE A 144 2.01 -24.43 15.22
N LEU A 145 1.87 -23.22 14.71
CA LEU A 145 2.75 -22.66 13.69
C LEU A 145 3.92 -21.98 14.38
N LYS A 146 5.12 -22.30 13.93
CA LYS A 146 6.33 -21.56 14.29
C LYS A 146 6.60 -20.47 13.26
N ASP A 147 7.02 -19.32 13.73
CA ASP A 147 7.51 -18.25 12.88
C ASP A 147 8.92 -17.82 13.31
N GLY A 148 9.68 -17.31 12.35
CA GLY A 148 11.04 -16.86 12.52
C GLY A 148 11.10 -15.36 12.78
N VAL A 149 10.86 -14.93 14.02
CA VAL A 149 10.87 -13.50 14.39
C VAL A 149 12.22 -12.82 14.09
N ASN A 150 13.31 -13.57 14.08
CA ASN A 150 14.67 -13.09 13.82
C ASN A 150 15.15 -13.36 12.39
N VAL A 151 14.28 -13.77 11.48
CA VAL A 151 14.67 -14.08 10.09
C VAL A 151 14.60 -12.81 9.26
N ASP A 152 15.78 -12.26 8.93
CA ASP A 152 15.92 -11.03 8.12
C ASP A 152 15.93 -11.31 6.61
N THR A 153 15.20 -12.34 6.18
CA THR A 153 15.12 -12.71 4.76
C THR A 153 13.89 -12.07 4.14
N VAL A 154 14.09 -11.30 3.07
CA VAL A 154 13.00 -10.75 2.28
C VAL A 154 12.09 -11.89 1.80
N SER A 155 10.78 -11.71 1.93
CA SER A 155 9.75 -12.72 1.61
C SER A 155 9.68 -13.92 2.56
N TRP A 156 10.31 -13.85 3.73
CA TRP A 156 10.11 -14.84 4.79
C TRP A 156 8.64 -14.87 5.24
N ASN A 157 8.09 -16.08 5.42
CA ASN A 157 6.82 -16.30 6.10
C ASN A 157 6.79 -17.66 6.79
N PHE A 158 5.82 -17.84 7.70
CA PHE A 158 5.70 -19.07 8.49
C PHE A 158 5.54 -20.36 7.65
N VAL A 159 5.10 -20.29 6.38
CA VAL A 159 4.97 -21.48 5.52
C VAL A 159 6.33 -22.09 5.18
N GLN A 160 7.40 -21.28 5.22
CA GLN A 160 8.77 -21.70 4.92
C GLN A 160 9.49 -22.30 6.15
N HIS A 161 8.90 -22.21 7.35
CA HIS A 161 9.52 -22.76 8.55
C HIS A 161 9.48 -24.29 8.53
N ARG A 162 10.65 -24.94 8.62
CA ARG A 162 10.80 -26.42 8.51
C ARG A 162 9.88 -27.21 9.45
N ASP A 163 9.69 -26.72 10.68
CA ASP A 163 8.86 -27.40 11.68
C ASP A 163 7.36 -27.32 11.37
N ASN A 164 6.94 -26.46 10.43
CA ASN A 164 5.57 -26.36 9.97
C ASN A 164 5.28 -27.29 8.78
N ALA A 165 6.31 -27.89 8.16
CA ALA A 165 6.16 -28.68 6.94
C ALA A 165 5.15 -29.83 7.10
N THR A 166 5.19 -30.54 8.23
CA THR A 166 4.27 -31.66 8.50
C THR A 166 2.84 -31.20 8.79
N ILE A 167 2.66 -29.97 9.29
CA ILE A 167 1.35 -29.40 9.60
C ILE A 167 0.68 -28.86 8.32
N LEU A 168 1.49 -28.35 7.40
CA LEU A 168 1.07 -27.74 6.13
C LEU A 168 1.06 -28.73 4.96
N ASP A 169 1.49 -29.98 5.18
CA ASP A 169 1.51 -30.98 4.13
C ASP A 169 0.10 -31.20 3.54
N GLY A 170 0.01 -31.11 2.23
CA GLY A 170 -1.25 -31.25 1.48
C GLY A 170 -2.23 -30.07 1.55
N THR A 171 -1.95 -28.99 2.31
CA THR A 171 -2.87 -27.85 2.42
C THR A 171 -2.94 -27.01 1.14
N GLU A 172 -1.85 -26.93 0.36
CA GLU A 172 -1.75 -26.21 -0.93
C GLU A 172 -2.93 -26.52 -1.87
N ARG A 173 -3.29 -27.80 -1.96
CA ARG A 173 -4.31 -28.29 -2.91
C ARG A 173 -5.61 -28.71 -2.23
N ALA A 174 -5.77 -28.40 -0.94
CA ALA A 174 -6.88 -28.92 -0.16
C ALA A 174 -8.24 -28.42 -0.68
N LEU A 175 -8.34 -27.12 -1.01
CA LEU A 175 -9.55 -26.52 -1.58
C LEU A 175 -9.87 -27.10 -2.96
N ILE A 176 -8.86 -27.18 -3.85
CA ILE A 176 -9.04 -27.75 -5.20
C ILE A 176 -9.53 -29.20 -5.12
N LYS A 177 -8.88 -30.02 -4.29
CA LYS A 177 -9.30 -31.42 -4.06
C LYS A 177 -10.71 -31.50 -3.48
N ALA A 178 -11.11 -30.54 -2.64
CA ALA A 178 -12.45 -30.51 -2.08
C ALA A 178 -13.51 -30.12 -3.12
N ILE A 179 -13.18 -29.19 -4.02
CA ILE A 179 -14.03 -28.85 -5.18
C ILE A 179 -14.19 -30.10 -6.05
N GLU A 180 -13.10 -30.76 -6.45
CA GLU A 180 -13.12 -31.97 -7.29
C GLU A 180 -13.97 -33.10 -6.68
N ARG A 181 -13.96 -33.25 -5.36
CA ARG A 181 -14.70 -34.31 -4.64
C ARG A 181 -16.17 -33.99 -4.42
N SER A 182 -16.58 -32.73 -4.56
CA SER A 182 -17.94 -32.28 -4.30
C SER A 182 -18.64 -31.91 -5.61
N GLU A 183 -19.64 -32.70 -5.99
CA GLU A 183 -20.42 -32.43 -7.21
C GLU A 183 -21.06 -31.03 -7.17
N GLN A 184 -21.49 -30.59 -5.98
CA GLN A 184 -22.05 -29.26 -5.79
C GLN A 184 -21.01 -28.15 -6.04
N LEU A 185 -19.82 -28.27 -5.47
CA LEU A 185 -18.76 -27.26 -5.66
C LEU A 185 -18.23 -27.27 -7.10
N CYS A 186 -18.08 -28.45 -7.72
CA CYS A 186 -17.79 -28.58 -9.14
C CYS A 186 -18.80 -27.80 -10.00
N ARG A 187 -20.11 -27.96 -9.75
CA ARG A 187 -21.15 -27.22 -10.48
C ARG A 187 -21.13 -25.71 -10.24
N ILE A 188 -20.60 -25.24 -9.12
CA ILE A 188 -20.47 -23.81 -8.80
C ILE A 188 -19.25 -23.22 -9.52
N PHE A 189 -18.11 -23.90 -9.41
CA PHE A 189 -16.81 -23.35 -9.79
C PHE A 189 -16.35 -23.74 -11.19
N LEU A 190 -16.87 -24.81 -11.78
CA LEU A 190 -16.43 -25.33 -13.07
C LEU A 190 -17.54 -25.24 -14.11
N VAL A 191 -17.13 -25.10 -15.36
CA VAL A 191 -17.96 -25.19 -16.56
C VAL A 191 -17.28 -26.09 -17.57
N GLU A 192 -18.06 -26.81 -18.36
CA GLU A 192 -17.50 -27.59 -19.47
C GLU A 192 -16.91 -26.64 -20.51
N ASN A 193 -15.67 -26.91 -20.92
CA ASN A 193 -14.97 -26.19 -21.96
C ASN A 193 -14.22 -27.17 -22.84
N SER A 194 -14.78 -27.45 -24.01
CA SER A 194 -14.23 -28.36 -25.02
C SER A 194 -12.89 -27.89 -25.62
N GLN A 195 -12.47 -26.65 -25.37
CA GLN A 195 -11.17 -26.13 -25.80
C GLN A 195 -10.08 -26.26 -24.73
N SER A 196 -10.43 -26.66 -23.51
CA SER A 196 -9.45 -26.86 -22.42
C SER A 196 -8.94 -28.31 -22.39
N PRO A 197 -7.65 -28.56 -22.09
CA PRO A 197 -7.05 -29.91 -22.11
C PRO A 197 -7.74 -30.96 -21.21
N GLY A 198 -8.54 -30.52 -20.24
CA GLY A 198 -9.33 -31.37 -19.34
C GLY A 198 -10.85 -31.26 -19.50
N GLY A 199 -11.35 -30.61 -20.56
CA GLY A 199 -12.79 -30.44 -20.80
C GLY A 199 -13.52 -29.53 -19.80
N LEU A 200 -12.80 -28.95 -18.84
CA LEU A 200 -13.33 -28.11 -17.76
C LEU A 200 -12.54 -26.81 -17.68
N ALA A 201 -13.24 -25.71 -17.43
CA ALA A 201 -12.66 -24.40 -17.14
C ALA A 201 -13.29 -23.81 -15.88
N TRP A 202 -12.56 -22.91 -15.21
CA TRP A 202 -13.11 -22.16 -14.08
C TRP A 202 -14.21 -21.20 -14.55
N ARG A 203 -15.29 -21.15 -13.78
CA ARG A 203 -16.36 -20.18 -13.99
C ARG A 203 -15.89 -18.81 -13.52
N GLU A 204 -15.77 -17.87 -14.46
CA GLU A 204 -15.30 -16.51 -14.18
C GLU A 204 -16.12 -15.81 -13.08
N SER A 205 -17.45 -15.95 -13.07
CA SER A 205 -18.29 -15.33 -12.05
C SER A 205 -18.08 -15.90 -10.65
N ALA A 206 -17.81 -17.21 -10.54
CA ALA A 206 -17.51 -17.85 -9.27
C ALA A 206 -16.12 -17.43 -8.76
N MET A 207 -15.13 -17.33 -9.65
CA MET A 207 -13.79 -16.82 -9.32
C MET A 207 -13.84 -15.35 -8.90
N ALA A 208 -14.57 -14.51 -9.62
CA ALA A 208 -14.75 -13.10 -9.26
C ALA A 208 -15.43 -12.93 -7.90
N SER A 209 -16.44 -13.76 -7.60
CA SER A 209 -17.12 -13.74 -6.30
C SER A 209 -16.20 -14.19 -5.18
N TYR A 210 -15.43 -15.27 -5.40
CA TYR A 210 -14.44 -15.75 -4.42
C TYR A 210 -13.35 -14.71 -4.16
N GLU A 211 -12.83 -14.08 -5.21
CA GLU A 211 -11.83 -13.01 -5.10
C GLU A 211 -12.40 -11.80 -4.35
N ALA A 212 -13.66 -11.41 -4.60
CA ALA A 212 -14.31 -10.33 -3.84
C ALA A 212 -14.37 -10.65 -2.34
N THR A 213 -14.67 -11.90 -1.97
CA THR A 213 -14.62 -12.36 -0.57
C THR A 213 -13.20 -12.30 0.01
N VAL A 214 -12.17 -12.67 -0.77
CA VAL A 214 -10.76 -12.54 -0.35
C VAL A 214 -10.43 -11.08 -0.05
N GLN A 215 -10.82 -10.15 -0.91
CA GLN A 215 -10.57 -8.72 -0.71
C GLN A 215 -11.28 -8.18 0.54
N GLU A 216 -12.53 -8.59 0.80
CA GLU A 216 -13.23 -8.21 2.02
C GLU A 216 -12.57 -8.80 3.27
N PHE A 217 -12.10 -10.05 3.22
CA PHE A 217 -11.34 -10.67 4.31
C PHE A 217 -10.04 -9.90 4.60
N LEU A 218 -9.27 -9.55 3.56
CA LEU A 218 -8.03 -8.79 3.69
C LEU A 218 -8.26 -7.38 4.25
N LYS A 219 -9.34 -6.71 3.83
CA LYS A 219 -9.72 -5.39 4.32
C LYS A 219 -9.98 -5.42 5.84
N ARG A 220 -10.71 -6.42 6.32
CA ARG A 220 -10.97 -6.58 7.78
C ARG A 220 -9.72 -6.96 8.55
N LEU A 221 -8.89 -7.83 7.97
CA LEU A 221 -7.62 -8.24 8.58
C LEU A 221 -6.65 -7.06 8.74
N SER A 222 -6.65 -6.12 7.78
CA SER A 222 -5.86 -4.88 7.85
C SER A 222 -6.18 -4.08 9.11
N VAL A 223 -7.46 -3.96 9.47
CA VAL A 223 -7.89 -3.27 10.71
C VAL A 223 -7.30 -3.96 11.93
N LEU A 224 -7.39 -5.29 12.00
CA LEU A 224 -6.83 -6.05 13.10
C LEU A 224 -5.31 -5.86 13.20
N ILE A 225 -4.57 -5.96 12.10
CA ILE A 225 -3.11 -5.80 12.09
C ILE A 225 -2.70 -4.40 12.56
N HIS A 226 -3.36 -3.35 12.06
CA HIS A 226 -2.92 -1.97 12.32
C HIS A 226 -3.43 -1.41 13.65
N ILE A 227 -4.59 -1.83 14.14
CA ILE A 227 -5.15 -1.34 15.42
C ILE A 227 -4.66 -2.18 16.59
N SER A 228 -4.60 -3.51 16.45
CA SER A 228 -4.15 -4.40 17.55
C SER A 228 -2.64 -4.61 17.61
N GLY A 229 -1.90 -4.20 16.56
CA GLY A 229 -0.47 -4.43 16.43
C GLY A 229 0.40 -3.85 17.53
N GLY A 230 -0.14 -2.95 18.37
CA GLY A 230 0.62 -2.23 19.39
C GLY A 230 1.78 -1.43 18.79
N GLN A 231 2.48 -0.65 19.63
CA GLN A 231 3.82 -0.21 19.23
C GLN A 231 4.69 -1.45 18.94
N PRO A 232 5.64 -1.38 17.98
CA PRO A 232 6.59 -2.47 17.79
C PRO A 232 7.24 -2.80 19.13
N VAL A 233 7.49 -4.09 19.37
CA VAL A 233 8.33 -4.59 20.46
C VAL A 233 9.75 -4.04 20.27
N ARG A 234 9.97 -2.80 20.71
CA ARG A 234 11.25 -2.13 20.85
C ARG A 234 11.12 -1.09 21.96
N GLU A 235 11.14 -1.56 23.20
CA GLU A 235 11.88 -0.78 24.20
C GLU A 235 13.36 -0.90 23.80
N SER A 236 13.99 0.25 23.55
CA SER A 236 15.45 0.32 23.49
C SER A 236 15.98 0.17 24.91
N GLU A 237 16.92 -0.75 25.13
CA GLU A 237 17.92 -0.58 26.19
C GLU A 237 18.78 0.67 25.94
#